data_AF-A0A834MAZ2-F1
#
_entry.id   AF-A0A834MAZ2-F1
#
_cell.length_a   1.000
_cell.length_b   1.000
_cell.length_c   1.000
_cell.angle_alpha   90.00
_cell.angle_beta   90.00
_cell.angle_gamma   90.00
#
_symmetry.space_group_name_H-M   'P 1'
#
loop_
_entity.id
_entity.type
_entity.pdbx_description
1 polymer ?
#
loop_
_entity_poly.entity_id
_entity_poly.type
_entity_poly.pdbx_seq_one_letter_code
_entity_poly.pdbx_strand_id
1 'polypeptide(L)'
;MGRRPARCYRYCKNKPYPKSRFCRGVPDPKIRIFDLGKKKATVDDFPLCVHLVSDEYEQLSSEALEAGRICANKYLVKNCGKDQFHIRMRLHPFHVIRINKMLSCAGADRLQTGMRGAFGKPQATDSRRKLLRPLGVPSSSSLAAKGRLAPDGCNVRYRPEHGPLNNWKKVQEDLLSA
;
A
#
# COMPACT_ATOMS: atom_id res chain seq x y z
N MET A 1 18.99 -20.87 5.87
CA MET A 1 18.35 -20.46 7.14
C MET A 1 16.98 -19.88 6.82
N GLY A 2 15.93 -20.47 7.37
CA GLY A 2 14.55 -20.07 7.11
C GLY A 2 14.23 -18.65 7.60
N ARG A 3 13.09 -18.13 7.16
CA ARG A 3 12.58 -16.83 7.60
C ARG A 3 12.18 -16.91 9.08
N ARG A 4 12.47 -15.85 9.84
CA ARG A 4 12.02 -15.76 11.23
C ARG A 4 10.48 -15.63 11.28
N PRO A 5 9.83 -16.18 12.32
CA PRO A 5 8.40 -16.01 12.50
C PRO A 5 8.03 -14.53 12.65
N ALA A 6 6.93 -14.11 12.04
CA ALA A 6 6.51 -12.71 11.98
C ALA A 6 6.24 -12.08 13.37
N ARG A 7 6.04 -12.90 14.41
CA ARG A 7 5.95 -12.44 15.81
C ARG A 7 7.12 -11.56 16.25
N CYS A 8 8.31 -11.77 15.68
CA CYS A 8 9.50 -10.96 15.98
C CYS A 8 9.39 -9.52 15.48
N TYR A 9 8.56 -9.27 14.46
CA TYR A 9 8.48 -7.98 13.76
C TYR A 9 7.11 -7.32 13.84
N ARG A 10 6.11 -7.95 14.47
CA ARG A 10 4.72 -7.44 14.59
C ARG A 10 4.66 -5.98 15.05
N TYR A 11 5.49 -5.59 16.00
CA TYR A 11 5.41 -4.26 16.62
C TYR A 11 6.38 -3.24 16.00
N CYS A 12 5.89 -2.02 15.82
CA CYS A 12 6.67 -0.87 15.35
C CYS A 12 7.62 -0.29 16.41
N LYS A 13 8.68 -1.02 16.77
CA LYS A 13 9.61 -0.62 17.84
C LYS A 13 10.69 0.39 17.41
N ASN A 14 11.22 0.22 16.19
CA ASN A 14 12.38 0.97 15.72
C ASN A 14 11.96 2.21 14.91
N LYS A 15 12.87 3.17 14.71
CA LYS A 15 12.69 4.24 13.73
C LYS A 15 12.51 3.67 12.31
N PRO A 16 11.75 4.33 11.41
CA PRO A 16 11.63 3.91 10.02
C PRO A 16 13.00 3.78 9.36
N TYR A 17 13.23 2.66 8.69
CA TYR A 17 14.50 2.36 8.02
C TYR A 17 14.22 1.93 6.58
N PRO A 18 14.19 2.89 5.62
CA PRO A 18 13.90 2.59 4.22
C PRO A 18 15.14 2.19 3.41
N LYS A 19 14.90 1.54 2.27
CA LYS A 19 15.92 1.36 1.22
C LYS A 19 16.44 2.75 0.82
N SER A 20 17.75 2.95 0.92
CA SER A 20 18.38 4.26 0.75
C SER A 20 19.85 4.11 0.37
N ARG A 21 20.54 5.21 0.08
CA ARG A 21 22.00 5.22 -0.20
C ARG A 21 22.84 4.58 0.93
N PHE A 22 22.33 4.63 2.16
CA PHE A 22 22.94 4.08 3.37
C PHE A 22 22.51 2.64 3.67
N CYS A 23 21.35 2.22 3.16
CA CYS A 23 20.82 0.86 3.33
C CYS A 23 20.84 0.13 1.98
N ARG A 24 21.98 -0.50 1.70
CA ARG A 24 22.24 -1.27 0.46
C ARG A 24 21.99 -2.76 0.69
N GLY A 25 21.76 -3.51 -0.40
CA GLY A 25 21.52 -4.96 -0.33
C GLY A 25 20.14 -5.33 0.22
N VAL A 26 19.17 -4.41 0.17
CA VAL A 26 17.79 -4.66 0.59
C VAL A 26 17.12 -5.58 -0.45
N PRO A 27 16.54 -6.71 -0.04
CA PRO A 27 15.81 -7.57 -0.95
C PRO A 27 14.52 -6.90 -1.42
N ASP A 28 14.13 -7.19 -2.65
CA ASP A 28 12.90 -6.63 -3.21
C ASP A 28 11.66 -7.22 -2.52
N PRO A 29 10.60 -6.40 -2.33
CA PRO A 29 9.37 -6.85 -1.68
C PRO A 29 8.69 -7.96 -2.46
N LYS A 30 8.04 -8.87 -1.73
CA LYS A 30 7.32 -9.99 -2.36
C LYS A 30 6.11 -9.53 -3.16
N ILE A 31 5.37 -8.54 -2.64
CA ILE A 31 4.30 -7.87 -3.37
C ILE A 31 4.90 -6.96 -4.45
N ARG A 32 4.53 -7.22 -5.71
CA ARG A 32 4.96 -6.43 -6.88
C ARG A 32 3.80 -5.72 -7.58
N ILE A 33 2.60 -6.26 -7.45
CA ILE A 33 1.40 -5.77 -8.11
C ILE A 33 0.45 -5.26 -7.03
N PHE A 34 0.09 -3.98 -7.08
CA PHE A 34 -0.77 -3.36 -6.08
C PHE A 34 -2.22 -3.21 -6.56
N ASP A 35 -2.45 -3.11 -7.87
CA ASP A 35 -3.78 -2.97 -8.46
C ASP A 35 -4.17 -4.23 -9.25
N LEU A 36 -5.41 -4.70 -9.06
CA LEU A 36 -5.98 -5.89 -9.72
C LEU A 36 -7.40 -5.64 -10.22
N GLY A 37 -7.85 -6.52 -11.12
CA GLY A 37 -9.15 -6.42 -11.76
C GLY A 37 -9.16 -5.39 -12.89
N LYS A 38 -10.29 -4.74 -13.13
CA LYS A 38 -10.49 -3.77 -14.21
C LYS A 38 -9.90 -2.40 -13.84
N LYS A 39 -8.57 -2.26 -13.88
CA LYS A 39 -7.84 -1.02 -13.53
C LYS A 39 -8.16 0.20 -14.43
N LYS A 40 -8.75 -0.04 -15.60
CA LYS A 40 -9.18 1.00 -16.56
C LYS A 40 -10.65 1.37 -16.44
N ALA A 41 -11.38 0.79 -15.46
CA ALA A 41 -12.77 1.15 -15.24
C ALA A 41 -12.88 2.64 -14.87
N THR A 42 -13.94 3.27 -15.35
CA THR A 42 -14.31 4.63 -14.98
C THR A 42 -14.90 4.65 -13.57
N VAL A 43 -15.00 5.83 -12.99
CA VAL A 43 -15.50 5.98 -11.61
C VAL A 43 -16.99 5.64 -11.48
N ASP A 44 -17.75 5.77 -12.56
CA ASP A 44 -19.18 5.47 -12.58
C ASP A 44 -19.47 3.95 -12.63
N ASP A 45 -18.52 3.14 -13.13
CA ASP A 45 -18.66 1.68 -13.23
C ASP A 45 -18.75 1.01 -11.85
N PHE A 46 -18.08 1.58 -10.83
CA PHE A 46 -17.95 0.98 -9.50
C PHE A 46 -18.34 1.96 -8.37
N PRO A 47 -19.63 2.04 -8.00
CA PRO A 47 -20.09 2.97 -6.96
C PRO A 47 -19.77 2.51 -5.53
N LEU A 48 -19.57 1.22 -5.31
CA LEU A 48 -19.33 0.65 -3.98
C LEU A 48 -17.83 0.60 -3.65
N CYS A 49 -17.45 1.16 -2.49
CA CYS A 49 -16.09 1.07 -1.97
C CYS A 49 -16.07 0.36 -0.62
N VAL A 50 -15.32 -0.74 -0.53
CA VAL A 50 -15.09 -1.48 0.72
C VAL A 50 -13.62 -1.38 1.10
N HIS A 51 -13.35 -1.13 2.38
CA HIS A 51 -11.99 -0.98 2.90
C HIS A 51 -11.69 -1.99 3.99
N LEU A 52 -10.55 -2.69 3.85
CA LEU A 52 -9.96 -3.45 4.95
C LEU A 52 -9.06 -2.50 5.77
N VAL A 53 -9.43 -2.30 7.03
CA VAL A 53 -8.73 -1.43 7.98
C VAL A 53 -8.19 -2.30 9.12
N SER A 54 -6.93 -2.07 9.51
CA SER A 54 -6.36 -2.70 10.71
C SER A 54 -6.62 -1.77 11.90
N ASP A 55 -7.03 -2.38 13.00
CA ASP A 55 -7.38 -1.71 14.26
C ASP A 55 -6.18 -1.61 15.22
N GLU A 56 -5.03 -2.13 14.82
CA GLU A 56 -3.80 -2.13 15.61
C GLU A 56 -2.67 -1.33 14.95
N TYR A 57 -1.75 -0.83 15.78
CA TYR A 57 -0.49 -0.24 15.31
C TYR A 57 0.57 -1.32 15.11
N GLU A 58 0.66 -1.86 13.91
CA GLU A 58 1.49 -3.02 13.60
C GLU A 58 2.30 -2.89 12.31
N GLN A 59 3.24 -3.82 12.14
CA GLN A 59 3.98 -4.03 10.89
C GLN A 59 3.39 -5.22 10.13
N LEU A 60 3.06 -4.96 8.87
CA LEU A 60 2.57 -5.99 7.95
C LEU A 60 3.67 -6.31 6.94
N SER A 61 4.09 -7.57 6.93
CA SER A 61 5.15 -8.04 6.03
C SER A 61 4.73 -8.06 4.57
N SER A 62 5.70 -7.84 3.66
CA SER A 62 5.43 -7.86 2.21
C SER A 62 4.80 -9.17 1.73
N GLU A 63 5.14 -10.28 2.39
CA GLU A 63 4.63 -11.61 2.09
C GLU A 63 3.20 -11.80 2.59
N ALA A 64 2.86 -11.23 3.75
CA ALA A 64 1.48 -11.24 4.24
C ALA A 64 0.58 -10.41 3.32
N LEU A 65 1.08 -9.26 2.82
CA LEU A 65 0.36 -8.45 1.85
C LEU A 65 0.13 -9.20 0.53
N GLU A 66 1.14 -9.91 0.01
CA GLU A 66 0.99 -10.71 -1.20
C GLU A 66 0.03 -11.88 -1.00
N ALA A 67 0.09 -12.57 0.15
CA ALA A 67 -0.84 -13.64 0.47
C ALA A 67 -2.29 -13.14 0.56
N GLY A 68 -2.51 -12.02 1.26
CA GLY A 68 -3.83 -11.38 1.35
C GLY A 68 -4.37 -10.95 -0.01
N ARG A 69 -3.50 -10.37 -0.85
CA ARG A 69 -3.83 -9.98 -2.22
C ARG A 69 -4.26 -11.17 -3.09
N ILE A 70 -3.50 -12.27 -3.06
CA ILE A 70 -3.85 -13.50 -3.80
C ILE A 70 -5.17 -14.07 -3.30
N CYS A 71 -5.38 -14.12 -1.99
CA CYS A 71 -6.60 -14.64 -1.37
C CYS A 71 -7.83 -13.84 -1.83
N ALA A 72 -7.81 -12.52 -1.69
CA ALA A 72 -8.89 -11.64 -2.09
C ALA A 72 -9.20 -11.75 -3.59
N ASN A 73 -8.16 -11.74 -4.43
CA ASN A 73 -8.32 -11.85 -5.87
C ASN A 73 -8.92 -13.20 -6.29
N LYS A 74 -8.46 -14.31 -5.69
CA LYS A 74 -8.98 -15.65 -6.03
C LYS A 74 -10.46 -15.78 -5.67
N TYR A 75 -10.87 -15.23 -4.53
CA TYR A 75 -12.26 -15.24 -4.10
C TYR A 75 -13.16 -14.41 -5.03
N LEU A 76 -12.75 -13.18 -5.35
CA LEU A 76 -13.55 -12.28 -6.17
C LEU A 76 -13.64 -12.73 -7.64
N VAL A 77 -12.55 -13.27 -8.21
CA VAL A 77 -12.59 -13.86 -9.57
C VAL A 77 -13.57 -15.04 -9.62
N LYS A 78 -13.62 -15.87 -8.57
CA LYS A 78 -14.52 -17.03 -8.54
C LYS A 78 -15.99 -16.63 -8.45
N ASN A 79 -16.32 -15.59 -7.68
CA ASN A 79 -17.71 -15.25 -7.36
C ASN A 79 -18.31 -14.18 -8.27
N CYS A 80 -17.52 -13.15 -8.64
CA CYS A 80 -18.01 -11.98 -9.38
C CYS A 80 -17.46 -11.89 -10.81
N GLY A 81 -16.41 -12.66 -11.13
CA GLY A 81 -15.69 -12.53 -12.40
C GLY A 81 -14.63 -11.42 -12.38
N LYS A 82 -13.63 -11.52 -13.27
CA LYS A 82 -12.41 -10.69 -13.24
C LYS A 82 -12.65 -9.21 -13.54
N ASP A 83 -13.69 -8.87 -14.30
CA ASP A 83 -13.93 -7.52 -14.80
C ASP A 83 -14.93 -6.71 -13.95
N GLN A 84 -15.50 -7.33 -12.92
CA GLN A 84 -16.54 -6.73 -12.06
C GLN A 84 -15.99 -6.07 -10.79
N PHE A 85 -14.67 -6.02 -10.63
CA PHE A 85 -14.06 -5.40 -9.46
C PHE A 85 -12.73 -4.71 -9.77
N HIS A 86 -12.35 -3.79 -8.88
CA HIS A 86 -11.04 -3.17 -8.82
C HIS A 86 -10.52 -3.22 -7.39
N ILE A 87 -9.39 -3.91 -7.16
CA ILE A 87 -8.75 -4.00 -5.85
C ILE A 87 -7.44 -3.22 -5.90
N ARG A 88 -7.25 -2.33 -4.93
CA ARG A 88 -5.99 -1.63 -4.69
C ARG A 88 -5.44 -1.93 -3.31
N MET A 89 -4.23 -2.47 -3.27
CA MET A 89 -3.42 -2.57 -2.06
C MET A 89 -2.82 -1.19 -1.75
N ARG A 90 -3.41 -0.47 -0.78
CA ARG A 90 -2.97 0.88 -0.40
C ARG A 90 -1.65 0.93 0.36
N LEU A 91 -1.17 -0.22 0.84
CA LEU A 91 -0.05 -0.30 1.75
C LEU A 91 1.23 -0.72 1.00
N HIS A 92 2.28 0.09 1.09
CA HIS A 92 3.57 -0.18 0.44
C HIS A 92 4.64 -0.55 1.49
N PRO A 93 5.39 -1.65 1.28
CA PRO A 93 6.42 -2.11 2.21
C PRO A 93 7.75 -1.37 2.01
N PHE A 94 7.89 -0.21 2.64
CA PHE A 94 9.13 0.56 2.59
C PHE A 94 10.09 0.31 3.75
N HIS A 95 9.59 -0.22 4.87
CA HIS A 95 10.43 -0.44 6.04
C HIS A 95 11.24 -1.71 5.89
N VAL A 96 12.55 -1.64 6.06
CA VAL A 96 13.44 -2.79 5.99
C VAL A 96 13.67 -3.38 7.37
N ILE A 97 13.39 -4.68 7.51
CA ILE A 97 13.74 -5.47 8.68
C ILE A 97 15.18 -5.95 8.56
N ARG A 98 15.88 -5.90 9.70
CA ARG A 98 17.24 -6.43 9.85
C ARG A 98 17.26 -7.69 10.70
N ILE A 99 18.16 -8.60 10.37
CA ILE A 99 18.44 -9.82 11.14
C ILE A 99 19.93 -9.93 11.40
N ASN A 100 20.32 -10.03 12.66
CA ASN A 100 21.62 -10.58 13.02
C ASN A 100 21.50 -12.11 12.97
N LYS A 101 22.02 -12.73 11.91
CA LYS A 101 21.90 -14.18 11.67
C LYS A 101 22.89 -14.91 12.56
N MET A 102 22.40 -15.82 13.39
CA MET A 102 23.22 -16.70 14.21
C MET A 102 23.41 -18.04 13.50
N LEU A 103 24.65 -18.52 13.40
CA LEU A 103 24.96 -19.85 12.89
C LEU A 103 24.34 -20.89 13.83
N SER A 104 23.58 -21.81 13.24
CA SER A 104 22.99 -22.94 13.95
C SER A 104 23.75 -24.19 13.53
N CYS A 105 24.94 -24.37 14.10
CA CYS A 105 25.75 -25.58 13.96
C CYS A 105 26.42 -25.89 15.30
N ALA A 106 26.78 -27.17 15.53
CA ALA A 106 27.56 -27.54 16.70
C ALA A 106 28.91 -26.80 16.68
N GLY A 107 29.29 -26.17 17.79
CA GLY A 107 30.50 -25.35 17.87
C GLY A 107 30.38 -23.95 17.21
N ALA A 108 29.17 -23.48 16.88
CA ALA A 108 28.94 -22.15 16.30
C ALA A 108 29.55 -21.00 17.13
N ASP A 109 29.65 -21.18 18.45
CA ASP A 109 30.27 -20.22 19.37
C ASP A 109 31.72 -19.88 18.99
N ARG A 110 32.46 -20.84 18.42
CA ARG A 110 33.86 -20.65 17.98
C ARG A 110 33.97 -19.89 16.67
N LEU A 111 32.92 -19.94 15.84
CA LEU A 111 32.91 -19.41 14.47
C LEU A 111 32.20 -18.06 14.35
N GLN A 112 31.38 -17.72 15.34
CA GLN A 112 30.59 -16.50 15.33
C GLN A 112 30.99 -15.54 16.44
N THR A 113 30.95 -14.25 16.16
CA THR A 113 31.23 -13.18 17.14
C THR A 113 30.10 -12.94 18.16
N GLY A 114 29.12 -13.85 18.26
CA GLY A 114 27.91 -13.67 19.06
C GLY A 114 27.22 -12.32 18.82
N MET A 115 27.14 -11.51 19.87
CA MET A 115 26.52 -10.17 19.85
C MET A 115 27.51 -9.03 19.58
N ARG A 116 28.80 -9.30 19.42
CA ARG A 116 29.77 -8.27 19.03
C ARG A 116 29.47 -7.82 17.60
N GLY A 117 29.19 -6.53 17.40
CA GLY A 117 28.80 -5.98 16.09
C GLY A 117 27.40 -6.43 15.64
N ALA A 118 26.43 -6.52 16.56
CA ALA A 118 25.08 -7.07 16.33
C ALA A 118 24.18 -6.31 15.33
N PHE A 119 24.70 -5.38 14.54
CA PHE A 119 23.92 -4.70 13.51
C PHE A 119 23.55 -5.67 12.40
N GLY A 120 22.26 -6.02 12.34
CA GLY A 120 21.76 -7.03 11.42
C GLY A 120 21.83 -6.62 9.94
N LYS A 121 21.87 -7.62 9.06
CA LYS A 121 21.75 -7.43 7.61
C LYS A 121 20.27 -7.29 7.21
N PRO A 122 19.92 -6.52 6.17
CA PRO A 122 18.55 -6.42 5.69
C PRO A 122 18.06 -7.79 5.17
N GLN A 123 16.87 -8.21 5.57
CA GLN A 123 16.31 -9.53 5.21
C GLN A 123 14.95 -9.46 4.54
N ALA A 124 14.09 -8.51 4.92
CA ALA A 124 12.73 -8.42 4.43
C ALA A 124 12.26 -6.97 4.45
N THR A 125 11.19 -6.70 3.71
CA THR A 125 10.51 -5.41 3.68
C THR A 125 9.09 -5.56 4.24
N ASP A 126 8.74 -4.59 5.07
CA ASP A 126 7.51 -4.51 5.82
C ASP A 126 6.89 -3.13 5.63
N SER A 127 5.60 -3.07 5.84
CA SER A 127 4.82 -1.85 5.83
C SER A 127 4.37 -1.52 7.25
N ARG A 128 4.42 -0.24 7.61
CA ARG A 128 3.94 0.21 8.92
C ARG A 128 2.54 0.74 8.76
N ARG A 129 1.57 0.14 9.44
CA ARG A 129 0.19 0.61 9.44
C ARG A 129 -0.03 1.47 10.68
N LYS A 130 -0.51 2.70 10.48
CA LYS A 130 -1.11 3.51 11.54
C LYS A 130 -2.62 3.30 11.53
N LEU A 131 -3.23 3.36 12.71
CA LEU A 131 -4.69 3.38 12.85
C LEU A 131 -5.24 4.50 11.95
N LEU A 132 -6.09 4.12 11.00
CA LEU A 132 -6.73 5.07 10.11
C LEU A 132 -8.12 5.38 10.68
N ARG A 133 -8.33 6.62 11.11
CA ARG A 133 -9.67 7.11 11.43
C ARG A 133 -10.41 7.32 10.08
N PRO A 134 -11.58 6.73 9.86
CA PRO A 134 -12.31 6.95 8.61
C PRO A 134 -12.69 8.44 8.53
N LEU A 135 -12.10 9.15 7.57
CA LEU A 135 -12.53 10.49 7.22
C LEU A 135 -13.83 10.34 6.43
N GLY A 136 -14.92 10.96 6.91
CA GLY A 136 -16.17 11.05 6.19
C GLY A 136 -15.94 11.84 4.91
N VAL A 137 -15.89 11.14 3.77
CA VAL A 137 -15.80 11.78 2.47
C VAL A 137 -17.20 12.30 2.11
N PRO A 138 -17.36 13.57 1.71
CA PRO A 138 -18.64 14.06 1.23
C PRO A 138 -19.08 13.24 0.00
N SER A 139 -20.38 12.94 -0.09
CA SER A 139 -20.97 12.07 -1.11
C SER A 139 -20.68 12.59 -2.52
N SER A 140 -19.98 11.79 -3.32
CA SER A 140 -19.63 12.05 -4.73
C SER A 140 -20.84 12.45 -5.59
N SER A 141 -22.03 11.92 -5.29
CA SER A 141 -23.29 12.24 -5.96
C SER A 141 -23.62 13.74 -5.96
N SER A 142 -23.35 14.42 -4.84
CA SER A 142 -23.64 15.86 -4.67
C SER A 142 -22.73 16.77 -5.52
N LEU A 143 -21.51 16.29 -5.84
CA LEU A 143 -20.51 17.03 -6.63
C LEU A 143 -20.64 16.70 -8.12
N ALA A 144 -21.05 15.48 -8.46
CA ALA A 144 -21.42 15.08 -9.82
C ALA A 144 -22.61 15.90 -10.33
N ALA A 145 -23.65 16.08 -9.49
CA ALA A 145 -24.82 16.88 -9.81
C ALA A 145 -24.50 18.36 -10.11
N LYS A 146 -23.36 18.87 -9.65
CA LYS A 146 -22.90 20.26 -9.91
C LYS A 146 -22.04 20.39 -11.17
N GLY A 147 -21.80 19.29 -11.92
CA GLY A 147 -20.98 19.29 -13.14
C GLY A 147 -19.48 19.55 -12.90
N ARG A 148 -19.01 19.51 -11.65
CA ARG A 148 -17.63 19.90 -11.29
C ARG A 148 -16.61 18.76 -11.29
N LEU A 149 -17.01 17.62 -11.81
CA LEU A 149 -16.22 16.41 -11.82
C LEU A 149 -15.85 16.08 -13.27
N ALA A 150 -14.56 16.14 -13.58
CA ALA A 150 -14.04 15.76 -14.89
C ALA A 150 -13.41 14.35 -14.81
N PRO A 151 -13.74 13.43 -15.74
CA PRO A 151 -13.13 12.10 -15.74
C PRO A 151 -11.63 12.19 -16.08
N ASP A 152 -10.80 11.49 -15.31
CA ASP A 152 -9.34 11.36 -15.51
C ASP A 152 -8.95 9.88 -15.47
N GLY A 153 -9.43 9.13 -16.47
CA GLY A 153 -9.28 7.68 -16.55
C GLY A 153 -10.05 6.97 -15.43
N CYS A 154 -9.32 6.40 -14.46
CA CYS A 154 -9.89 5.67 -13.33
C CYS A 154 -10.14 6.54 -12.09
N ASN A 155 -9.77 7.82 -12.12
CA ASN A 155 -10.06 8.79 -11.07
C ASN A 155 -10.91 9.93 -11.64
N VAL A 156 -11.34 10.82 -10.75
CA VAL A 156 -12.01 12.07 -11.12
C VAL A 156 -11.16 13.26 -10.66
N ARG A 157 -11.04 14.26 -11.53
CA ARG A 157 -10.52 15.57 -11.14
C ARG A 157 -11.68 16.47 -10.72
N TYR A 158 -11.61 16.95 -9.49
CA TYR A 158 -12.48 18.03 -9.04
C TYR A 158 -12.04 19.34 -9.69
N ARG A 159 -12.98 20.09 -10.26
CA ARG A 159 -12.80 21.45 -10.79
C ARG A 159 -13.07 22.45 -9.65
N PRO A 160 -12.03 23.02 -9.01
CA PRO A 160 -12.21 23.93 -7.89
C PRO A 160 -12.66 25.31 -8.38
N GLU A 161 -13.47 26.00 -7.57
CA GLU A 161 -13.80 27.42 -7.80
C GLU A 161 -12.64 28.37 -7.47
N HIS A 162 -11.57 27.85 -6.86
CA HIS A 162 -10.43 28.62 -6.41
C HIS A 162 -9.16 28.19 -7.15
N GLY A 163 -8.38 29.17 -7.58
CA GLY A 163 -7.12 28.95 -8.28
C GLY A 163 -6.72 30.17 -9.11
N PRO A 164 -5.61 30.08 -9.86
CA PRO A 164 -5.18 31.14 -10.77
C PRO A 164 -6.29 31.50 -11.77
N LEU A 165 -6.59 32.80 -11.91
CA LEU A 165 -7.74 33.30 -12.68
C LEU A 165 -7.80 32.77 -14.11
N ASN A 166 -6.65 32.58 -14.76
CA ASN A 166 -6.56 32.03 -16.11
C ASN A 166 -7.08 30.58 -16.19
N ASN A 167 -6.83 29.76 -15.16
CA ASN A 167 -7.33 28.39 -15.13
C ASN A 167 -8.82 28.35 -14.77
N TRP A 168 -9.27 29.26 -13.91
CA TRP A 168 -10.68 29.38 -13.55
C TRP A 168 -11.54 29.77 -14.76
N LYS A 169 -11.10 30.76 -15.56
CA LYS A 169 -11.81 31.16 -16.79
C LYS A 169 -11.97 30.01 -17.78
N LYS A 170 -10.90 29.24 -18.02
CA LYS A 170 -10.94 28.03 -18.88
C LYS A 170 -11.91 26.98 -18.36
N VAL A 171 -11.91 26.73 -17.05
CA VAL A 171 -12.85 25.80 -16.42
C VAL A 171 -14.29 26.27 -16.57
N GLN A 172 -14.55 27.57 -16.49
CA GLN A 172 -15.88 28.13 -16.66
C GLN A 172 -16.36 28.08 -18.12
N GLU A 173 -15.48 28.33 -19.08
CA GLU A 173 -15.75 28.11 -20.51
C GLU A 173 -16.07 26.65 -20.81
N ASP A 174 -15.28 25.71 -20.26
CA ASP A 174 -15.51 24.26 -20.38
C ASP A 174 -16.80 23.77 -19.67
N LEU A 175 -17.37 24.56 -18.75
CA LEU A 175 -18.65 24.26 -18.09
C LEU A 175 -19.85 24.85 -18.83
N LEU A 176 -19.66 25.96 -19.54
CA LEU A 176 -20.70 26.61 -20.36
C LEU A 176 -20.85 25.95 -21.73
N SER A 177 -19.80 25.27 -22.21
CA SER A 177 -19.77 24.58 -23.51
C SER A 177 -20.15 23.09 -23.44
N ALA A 178 -20.31 22.53 -22.24
CA ALA A 178 -20.73 21.16 -21.97
C ALA A 178 -22.21 21.08 -21.61
#